data_AF-A0A951R802-F1
#
_entry.id   AF-A0A951R802-F1
#
_cell.length_a   1.000
_cell.length_b   1.000
_cell.length_c   1.000
_cell.angle_alpha   90.00
_cell.angle_beta   90.00
_cell.angle_gamma   90.00
#
_symmetry.space_group_name_H-M   'P 1'
#
loop_
_entity.id
_entity.type
_entity.pdbx_description
1 polymer ?
#
loop_
_entity_poly.entity_id
_entity_poly.type
_entity_poly.pdbx_seq_one_letter_code
_entity_poly.pdbx_strand_id
1 'polypeptide(L)'
;MKKRMTITLTFLAVIAMLLVIAGCAGAPKTIQAEKPSPVKDGDYFPEGVYLAALQFVSWEDRITTAKVYPVTILAEASENTKHQAEVKPVIPIAGAGEDPDGSWKWTQFVFTSRPAVQDELETGMWILCVNLERPMETEELKNAEWAYRQISSLDELHKDLVEVRWYDTYYWQDRTWKVNVKNIRIPENHFPEDAAF
;
A
#
# COMPACT_ATOMS: atom_id res chain seq x y z
N MET A 1 -10.41 21.44 72.03
CA MET A 1 -9.38 21.29 70.97
C MET A 1 -10.01 20.48 69.84
N LYS A 2 -10.78 21.08 68.93
CA LYS A 2 -10.37 21.63 67.62
C LYS A 2 -9.17 20.93 66.96
N LYS A 3 -9.45 20.45 65.73
CA LYS A 3 -8.60 20.31 64.54
C LYS A 3 -8.10 18.91 64.19
N ARG A 4 -8.40 18.58 62.91
CA ARG A 4 -7.63 17.77 61.94
C ARG A 4 -7.84 16.27 62.00
N MET A 5 -8.76 15.77 61.17
CA MET A 5 -8.54 14.56 60.36
C MET A 5 -9.75 14.31 59.46
N THR A 6 -9.98 15.19 58.48
CA THR A 6 -11.01 14.93 57.45
C THR A 6 -10.65 15.61 56.14
N ILE A 7 -9.37 15.70 55.79
CA ILE A 7 -8.92 16.21 54.48
C ILE A 7 -7.65 15.43 54.06
N THR A 8 -7.74 14.09 54.03
CA THR A 8 -6.64 13.27 53.52
C THR A 8 -7.10 11.92 52.96
N LEU A 9 -8.37 11.78 52.57
CA LEU A 9 -8.85 10.54 51.94
C LEU A 9 -9.50 10.76 50.56
N THR A 10 -9.77 12.00 50.16
CA THR A 10 -10.38 12.30 48.86
C THR A 10 -9.36 12.56 47.75
N PHE A 11 -8.11 12.88 48.10
CA PHE A 11 -7.07 13.20 47.11
C PHE A 11 -6.37 11.97 46.51
N LEU A 12 -6.39 10.82 47.19
CA LEU A 12 -5.78 9.59 46.66
C LEU A 12 -6.67 8.89 45.61
N ALA A 13 -7.99 9.08 45.66
CA ALA A 13 -8.92 8.48 44.70
C ALA A 13 -8.89 9.17 43.33
N VAL A 14 -8.55 10.47 43.28
CA VAL A 14 -8.51 11.23 42.01
C VAL A 14 -7.21 10.97 41.22
N ILE A 15 -6.09 10.71 41.90
CA ILE A 15 -4.82 10.40 41.22
C ILE A 15 -4.81 8.95 40.68
N ALA A 16 -5.52 8.01 41.32
CA ALA A 16 -5.70 6.66 40.79
C ALA A 16 -6.64 6.59 39.58
N MET A 17 -7.52 7.59 39.39
CA MET A 17 -8.44 7.65 38.24
C MET A 17 -7.83 8.32 36.99
N LEU A 18 -6.70 9.04 37.14
CA LEU A 18 -5.99 9.69 36.03
C LEU A 18 -4.93 8.81 35.34
N LEU A 19 -4.64 7.61 35.88
CA LEU A 19 -3.66 6.68 35.30
C LEU A 19 -4.26 5.59 34.39
N VAL A 20 -5.58 5.64 34.13
CA VAL A 20 -6.27 4.67 33.24
C VAL A 20 -6.43 5.19 31.80
N ILE A 21 -5.99 6.42 31.49
CA ILE A 21 -6.19 7.06 30.16
C ILE A 21 -4.89 7.13 29.33
N ALA A 22 -3.84 6.42 29.72
CA ALA A 22 -2.58 6.34 28.95
C ALA A 22 -2.30 4.93 28.40
N GLY A 23 -3.36 4.16 28.14
CA GLY A 23 -3.27 2.74 27.80
C GLY A 23 -4.01 2.30 26.54
N CYS A 24 -4.27 3.22 25.60
CA CYS A 24 -4.75 2.87 24.25
C CYS A 24 -4.02 3.71 23.20
N ALA A 25 -2.70 3.85 23.31
CA ALA A 25 -1.90 4.02 22.10
C ALA A 25 -1.94 2.65 21.41
N GLY A 26 -2.93 2.46 20.54
CA GLY A 26 -2.95 1.32 19.65
C GLY A 26 -1.59 1.28 18.97
N ALA A 27 -0.81 0.23 19.25
CA ALA A 27 0.39 -0.01 18.48
C ALA A 27 0.00 0.09 17.00
N PRO A 28 0.75 0.85 16.17
CA PRO A 28 0.48 0.86 14.74
C PRO A 28 0.41 -0.60 14.31
N LYS A 29 -0.71 -1.01 13.68
CA LYS A 29 -0.87 -2.36 13.16
C LYS A 29 0.35 -2.65 12.31
N THR A 30 1.24 -3.50 12.83
CA THR A 30 2.42 -3.95 12.10
C THR A 30 1.90 -4.66 10.87
N ILE A 31 2.04 -4.01 9.72
CA ILE A 31 1.78 -4.63 8.44
C ILE A 31 2.93 -5.61 8.24
N GLN A 32 2.71 -6.87 8.61
CA GLN A 32 3.61 -7.92 8.19
C GLN A 32 3.47 -8.05 6.68
N ALA A 33 4.55 -7.75 5.95
CA ALA A 33 4.69 -8.19 4.58
C ALA A 33 4.64 -9.73 4.60
N GLU A 34 3.48 -10.27 4.26
CA GLU A 34 3.27 -11.71 4.18
C GLU A 34 4.18 -12.27 3.08
N LYS A 35 4.77 -13.45 3.33
CA LYS A 35 5.71 -14.07 2.40
C LYS A 35 5.04 -14.22 1.03
N PRO A 36 5.69 -13.79 -0.06
CA PRO A 36 5.03 -13.85 -1.34
C PRO A 36 4.74 -15.28 -1.79
N SER A 37 3.49 -15.57 -2.14
CA SER A 37 3.11 -16.86 -2.73
C SER A 37 3.59 -16.96 -4.18
N PRO A 38 3.96 -18.16 -4.66
CA PRO A 38 4.42 -18.35 -6.02
C PRO A 38 3.30 -18.05 -7.03
N VAL A 39 3.72 -17.43 -8.11
CA VAL A 39 2.92 -17.01 -9.27
C VAL A 39 2.13 -18.19 -9.86
N LYS A 40 0.81 -18.02 -10.05
CA LYS A 40 -0.05 -19.00 -10.76
C LYS A 40 0.20 -18.94 -12.29
N ASP A 41 0.04 -20.08 -12.97
CA ASP A 41 0.10 -20.16 -14.45
C ASP A 41 -0.71 -19.04 -15.12
N GLY A 42 -0.08 -18.31 -16.06
CA GLY A 42 -0.72 -17.20 -16.80
C GLY A 42 -0.27 -15.79 -16.39
N ASP A 43 0.61 -15.66 -15.40
CA ASP A 43 1.24 -14.37 -15.10
C ASP A 43 2.35 -14.04 -16.10
N TYR A 44 2.45 -12.76 -16.41
CA TYR A 44 3.49 -12.23 -17.26
C TYR A 44 4.70 -11.70 -16.49
N PHE A 45 4.64 -11.56 -15.17
CA PHE A 45 5.86 -11.32 -14.40
C PHE A 45 6.67 -12.63 -14.26
N PRO A 46 7.99 -12.60 -14.54
CA PRO A 46 8.87 -13.73 -14.26
C PRO A 46 8.85 -14.09 -12.77
N GLU A 47 9.17 -15.35 -12.46
CA GLU A 47 9.38 -15.78 -11.07
C GLU A 47 10.40 -14.87 -10.36
N GLY A 48 10.10 -14.48 -9.13
CA GLY A 48 10.93 -13.57 -8.34
C GLY A 48 10.77 -12.08 -8.66
N VAL A 49 9.88 -11.72 -9.58
CA VAL A 49 9.48 -10.32 -9.82
C VAL A 49 8.18 -10.00 -9.10
N TYR A 50 8.21 -8.92 -8.33
CA TYR A 50 7.09 -8.43 -7.53
C TYR A 50 6.79 -6.98 -7.86
N LEU A 51 5.69 -6.45 -7.36
CA LEU A 51 5.42 -5.01 -7.39
C LEU A 51 5.74 -4.41 -6.02
N ALA A 52 6.36 -3.23 -5.98
CA ALA A 52 6.65 -2.55 -4.72
C ALA A 52 6.49 -1.04 -4.82
N ALA A 53 6.00 -0.41 -3.76
CA ALA A 53 5.87 1.04 -3.68
C ALA A 53 7.23 1.67 -3.39
N LEU A 54 7.71 2.54 -4.29
CA LEU A 54 9.08 3.09 -4.23
C LEU A 54 9.17 4.62 -4.34
N GLN A 55 8.12 5.29 -4.82
CA GLN A 55 8.10 6.74 -4.91
C GLN A 55 6.76 7.27 -4.41
N PHE A 56 6.79 8.04 -3.34
CA PHE A 56 5.62 8.71 -2.78
C PHE A 56 5.58 10.14 -3.31
N VAL A 57 4.51 10.51 -4.01
CA VAL A 57 4.38 11.84 -4.63
C VAL A 57 3.72 12.87 -3.72
N SER A 58 3.52 12.56 -2.45
CA SER A 58 2.88 13.48 -1.50
C SER A 58 3.55 13.53 -0.15
N TRP A 59 3.37 14.65 0.55
CA TRP A 59 3.94 14.91 1.88
C TRP A 59 3.37 14.03 2.99
N GLU A 60 2.32 13.23 2.73
CA GLU A 60 1.75 12.29 3.70
C GLU A 60 2.24 10.86 3.48
N ASP A 61 3.05 10.62 2.43
CA ASP A 61 3.67 9.34 2.12
C ASP A 61 2.69 8.15 2.13
N ARG A 62 1.42 8.37 1.74
CA ARG A 62 0.39 7.33 1.74
C ARG A 62 0.59 6.31 0.61
N ILE A 63 0.28 5.04 0.87
CA ILE A 63 0.36 3.97 -0.13
C ILE A 63 -0.50 4.23 -1.36
N THR A 64 -1.62 4.93 -1.20
CA THR A 64 -2.47 5.30 -2.32
C THR A 64 -1.77 6.30 -3.23
N THR A 65 -0.98 7.25 -2.72
CA THR A 65 -0.25 8.19 -3.58
C THR A 65 1.09 7.63 -4.03
N ALA A 66 1.43 6.39 -3.68
CA ALA A 66 2.67 5.78 -4.08
C ALA A 66 2.63 5.31 -5.53
N LYS A 67 3.77 5.48 -6.20
CA LYS A 67 4.09 4.86 -7.47
C LYS A 67 4.75 3.52 -7.20
N VAL A 68 4.18 2.50 -7.82
CA VAL A 68 4.51 1.10 -7.63
C VAL A 68 5.23 0.61 -8.87
N TYR A 69 6.33 -0.13 -8.69
CA TYR A 69 7.18 -0.58 -9.77
C TYR A 69 7.49 -2.07 -9.65
N PRO A 70 7.79 -2.73 -10.78
CA PRO A 70 8.30 -4.08 -10.77
C PRO A 70 9.72 -4.14 -10.17
N VAL A 71 9.95 -5.08 -9.27
CA VAL A 71 11.18 -5.23 -8.48
C VAL A 71 11.58 -6.69 -8.31
N THR A 72 12.86 -6.92 -8.01
CA THR A 72 13.36 -8.16 -7.40
C THR A 72 13.66 -7.91 -5.92
N ILE A 73 13.44 -8.91 -5.07
CA ILE A 73 13.77 -8.84 -3.64
C ILE A 73 15.21 -9.31 -3.45
N LEU A 74 16.04 -8.46 -2.85
CA LEU A 74 17.43 -8.77 -2.48
C LEU A 74 17.52 -9.29 -1.04
N ALA A 75 16.70 -8.74 -0.14
CA ALA A 75 16.55 -9.20 1.23
C ALA A 75 15.09 -9.09 1.68
N GLU A 76 14.58 -10.15 2.28
CA GLU A 76 13.20 -10.23 2.78
C GLU A 76 12.97 -9.32 4.00
N ALA A 77 11.72 -8.86 4.15
CA ALA A 77 11.30 -8.12 5.33
C ALA A 77 11.39 -8.99 6.59
N SER A 78 12.00 -8.47 7.65
CA SER A 78 12.18 -9.16 8.92
C SER A 78 12.31 -8.17 10.08
N GLU A 79 12.28 -8.67 11.31
CA GLU A 79 12.55 -7.82 12.49
C GLU A 79 13.92 -7.13 12.39
N ASN A 80 14.92 -7.82 11.85
CA ASN A 80 16.28 -7.29 11.68
C ASN A 80 16.35 -6.15 10.66
N THR A 81 15.42 -6.11 9.69
CA THR A 81 15.32 -5.05 8.69
C THR A 81 14.21 -4.05 9.01
N LYS A 82 13.72 -4.02 10.26
CA LYS A 82 12.59 -3.18 10.69
C LYS A 82 11.35 -3.36 9.81
N HIS A 83 11.10 -4.59 9.38
CA HIS A 83 10.01 -4.99 8.51
C HIS A 83 10.06 -4.38 7.10
N GLN A 84 11.23 -3.94 6.64
CA GLN A 84 11.44 -3.48 5.27
C GLN A 84 12.17 -4.56 4.46
N ALA A 85 11.77 -4.72 3.20
CA ALA A 85 12.49 -5.52 2.22
C ALA A 85 13.49 -4.63 1.47
N GLU A 86 14.67 -5.17 1.16
CA GLU A 86 15.61 -4.56 0.22
C GLU A 86 15.24 -5.04 -1.17
N VAL A 87 14.94 -4.12 -2.08
CA VAL A 87 14.44 -4.44 -3.41
C VAL A 87 15.22 -3.69 -4.49
N LYS A 88 15.33 -4.29 -5.68
CA LYS A 88 15.94 -3.66 -6.85
C LYS A 88 14.90 -3.51 -7.96
N PRO A 89 14.63 -2.28 -8.45
CA PRO A 89 13.78 -2.06 -9.62
C PRO A 89 14.28 -2.84 -10.83
N VAL A 90 13.35 -3.45 -11.59
CA VAL A 90 13.71 -4.11 -12.86
C VAL A 90 13.78 -3.13 -14.03
N ILE A 91 13.23 -1.92 -13.85
CA ILE A 91 13.31 -0.81 -14.79
C ILE A 91 13.93 0.43 -14.13
N PRO A 92 14.59 1.32 -14.90
CA PRO A 92 15.01 2.62 -14.40
C PRO A 92 13.82 3.45 -13.91
N ILE A 93 13.93 4.09 -12.74
CA ILE A 93 12.89 4.96 -12.18
C ILE A 93 13.33 6.41 -12.29
N ALA A 94 12.63 7.18 -13.12
CA ALA A 94 12.90 8.61 -13.28
C ALA A 94 12.57 9.41 -12.00
N GLY A 95 13.47 10.31 -11.59
CA GLY A 95 13.26 11.19 -10.43
C GLY A 95 13.45 10.52 -9.06
N ALA A 96 13.81 9.24 -9.01
CA ALA A 96 14.08 8.52 -7.77
C ALA A 96 15.53 8.68 -7.29
N GLY A 97 16.08 9.90 -7.39
CA GLY A 97 17.52 10.17 -7.21
C GLY A 97 18.31 9.48 -8.32
N GLU A 98 19.06 10.25 -9.09
CA GLU A 98 19.87 9.73 -10.18
C GLU A 98 21.03 8.89 -9.61
N ASP A 99 20.76 7.63 -9.29
CA ASP A 99 21.78 6.59 -9.20
C ASP A 99 21.77 5.84 -10.55
N PRO A 100 22.75 6.08 -11.42
CA PRO A 100 22.80 5.50 -12.76
C PRO A 100 22.90 3.95 -12.78
N ASP A 101 23.10 3.31 -11.62
CA ASP A 101 23.32 1.87 -11.49
C ASP A 101 22.05 1.04 -11.18
N GLY A 102 20.88 1.69 -11.07
CA GLY A 102 19.65 0.99 -10.66
C GLY A 102 19.74 0.52 -9.21
N SER A 103 20.04 1.46 -8.30
CA SER A 103 20.29 1.17 -6.88
C SER A 103 19.09 0.50 -6.21
N TRP A 104 19.41 -0.35 -5.24
CA TRP A 104 18.43 -1.00 -4.38
C TRP A 104 17.75 0.04 -3.47
N LYS A 105 16.54 -0.26 -3.02
CA LYS A 105 15.72 0.58 -2.15
C LYS A 105 15.13 -0.27 -1.02
N TRP A 106 14.93 0.33 0.14
CA TRP A 106 14.17 -0.30 1.22
C TRP A 106 12.69 0.07 1.11
N THR A 107 11.80 -0.90 1.29
CA THR A 107 10.36 -0.64 1.36
C THR A 107 9.62 -1.64 2.22
N GLN A 108 8.58 -1.18 2.92
CA GLN A 108 7.65 -2.05 3.66
C GLN A 108 6.47 -2.52 2.79
N PHE A 109 6.38 -2.03 1.55
CA PHE A 109 5.22 -2.21 0.69
C PHE A 109 5.59 -3.03 -0.55
N VAL A 110 5.67 -4.36 -0.36
CA VAL A 110 5.83 -5.34 -1.44
C VAL A 110 4.54 -6.09 -1.63
N PHE A 111 4.08 -6.18 -2.88
CA PHE A 111 2.83 -6.82 -3.24
C PHE A 111 3.07 -8.18 -3.88
N THR A 112 2.48 -9.22 -3.28
CA THR A 112 2.02 -10.38 -4.04
C THR A 112 0.82 -9.99 -4.86
N SER A 113 0.80 -10.36 -6.14
CA SER A 113 -0.36 -10.11 -6.98
C SER A 113 -0.39 -11.04 -8.16
N ARG A 114 -1.56 -11.13 -8.78
CA ARG A 114 -1.79 -11.86 -10.02
C ARG A 114 -2.61 -11.02 -10.99
N PRO A 115 -2.56 -11.28 -12.31
CA PRO A 115 -3.47 -10.65 -13.25
C PRO A 115 -4.93 -10.82 -12.82
N ALA A 116 -5.73 -9.77 -13.02
CA ALA A 116 -7.15 -9.84 -12.75
C ALA A 116 -7.91 -10.59 -13.86
N VAL A 117 -8.98 -11.26 -13.46
CA VAL A 117 -10.04 -11.76 -14.33
C VAL A 117 -11.29 -10.92 -14.09
N GLN A 118 -12.15 -10.75 -15.08
CA GLN A 118 -13.31 -9.87 -14.98
C GLN A 118 -14.31 -10.29 -13.90
N ASP A 119 -14.58 -11.59 -13.78
CA ASP A 119 -15.64 -12.15 -12.91
C ASP A 119 -15.33 -12.10 -11.41
N GLU A 120 -14.11 -11.73 -11.03
CA GLU A 120 -13.67 -11.60 -9.64
C GLU A 120 -13.62 -10.15 -9.16
N LEU A 121 -13.90 -9.18 -10.03
CA LEU A 121 -13.84 -7.77 -9.67
C LEU A 121 -15.10 -7.36 -8.91
N GLU A 122 -14.90 -6.67 -7.78
CA GLU A 122 -15.97 -6.19 -6.92
C GLU A 122 -15.77 -4.71 -6.56
N THR A 123 -16.87 -3.96 -6.44
CA THR A 123 -16.82 -2.59 -5.92
C THR A 123 -16.27 -2.58 -4.50
N GLY A 124 -15.33 -1.67 -4.23
CA GLY A 124 -14.64 -1.58 -2.93
C GLY A 124 -13.36 -2.42 -2.87
N MET A 125 -13.07 -3.26 -3.86
CA MET A 125 -11.83 -4.04 -3.92
C MET A 125 -10.62 -3.12 -4.15
N TRP A 126 -9.53 -3.39 -3.44
CA TRP A 126 -8.23 -2.76 -3.67
C TRP A 126 -7.44 -3.53 -4.71
N ILE A 127 -6.93 -2.81 -5.70
CA ILE A 127 -6.25 -3.36 -6.86
C ILE A 127 -4.95 -2.60 -7.14
N LEU A 128 -4.05 -3.26 -7.86
CA LEU A 128 -2.91 -2.63 -8.52
C LEU A 128 -3.30 -2.37 -9.98
N CYS A 129 -3.17 -1.13 -10.46
CA CYS A 129 -3.53 -0.81 -11.83
C CYS A 129 -2.53 0.13 -12.51
N VAL A 130 -2.40 0.01 -13.82
CA VAL A 130 -1.85 1.07 -14.66
C VAL A 130 -3.00 1.99 -15.07
N ASN A 131 -2.88 3.30 -14.83
CA ASN A 131 -3.97 4.28 -14.97
C ASN A 131 -4.28 4.62 -16.45
N LEU A 132 -4.72 3.64 -17.23
CA LEU A 132 -5.06 3.78 -18.65
C LEU A 132 -6.37 3.06 -19.00
N GLU A 133 -7.21 3.74 -19.79
CA GLU A 133 -8.47 3.18 -20.32
C GLU A 133 -8.25 2.19 -21.47
N ARG A 134 -7.13 2.30 -22.21
CA ARG A 134 -6.79 1.32 -23.25
C ARG A 134 -6.16 0.07 -22.62
N PRO A 135 -6.37 -1.12 -23.17
CA PRO A 135 -5.56 -2.27 -22.82
C PRO A 135 -4.08 -2.02 -23.18
N MET A 136 -3.18 -2.42 -22.30
CA MET A 136 -1.74 -2.46 -22.57
C MET A 136 -1.31 -3.85 -23.00
N GLU A 137 -0.25 -3.92 -23.81
CA GLU A 137 0.37 -5.20 -24.12
C GLU A 137 1.25 -5.69 -22.98
N THR A 138 1.45 -7.00 -22.93
CA THR A 138 2.21 -7.68 -21.86
C THR A 138 3.59 -7.08 -21.65
N GLU A 139 4.33 -6.77 -22.72
CA GLU A 139 5.65 -6.17 -22.61
C GLU A 139 5.61 -4.73 -22.08
N GLU A 140 4.53 -3.99 -22.34
CA GLU A 140 4.35 -2.67 -21.75
C GLU A 140 4.05 -2.79 -20.24
N LEU A 141 3.19 -3.74 -19.85
CA LEU A 141 2.80 -3.97 -18.45
C LEU A 141 3.99 -4.35 -17.56
N LYS A 142 4.93 -5.14 -18.09
CA LYS A 142 6.18 -5.52 -17.40
C LYS A 142 7.07 -4.33 -17.05
N ASN A 143 6.92 -3.22 -17.77
CA ASN A 143 7.74 -2.01 -17.62
C ASN A 143 6.91 -0.80 -17.15
N ALA A 144 5.65 -1.01 -16.76
CA ALA A 144 4.74 0.06 -16.41
C ALA A 144 4.96 0.57 -14.98
N GLU A 145 4.56 1.82 -14.76
CA GLU A 145 4.29 2.36 -13.42
C GLU A 145 2.86 1.95 -13.01
N TRP A 146 2.75 1.36 -11.82
CA TRP A 146 1.52 0.88 -11.22
C TRP A 146 1.06 1.81 -10.09
N ALA A 147 -0.21 1.76 -9.75
CA ALA A 147 -0.80 2.47 -8.63
C ALA A 147 -1.70 1.54 -7.82
N TYR A 148 -1.81 1.79 -6.51
CA TYR A 148 -2.71 1.08 -5.62
C TYR A 148 -4.00 1.87 -5.41
N ARG A 149 -5.13 1.33 -5.85
CA ARG A 149 -6.42 2.03 -5.99
C ARG A 149 -7.58 1.16 -5.55
N GLN A 150 -8.72 1.79 -5.23
CA GLN A 150 -9.94 1.07 -4.92
C GLN A 150 -10.94 1.16 -6.08
N ILE A 151 -11.61 0.06 -6.43
CA ILE A 151 -12.69 0.07 -7.42
C ILE A 151 -13.90 0.84 -6.85
N SER A 152 -14.35 1.88 -7.56
CA SER A 152 -15.54 2.67 -7.20
C SER A 152 -16.78 2.26 -7.99
N SER A 153 -16.64 1.79 -9.22
CA SER A 153 -17.77 1.33 -10.05
C SER A 153 -17.36 0.26 -11.07
N LEU A 154 -18.31 -0.63 -11.37
CA LEU A 154 -18.24 -1.69 -12.39
C LEU A 154 -19.27 -1.47 -13.53
N ASP A 155 -19.89 -0.30 -13.63
CA ASP A 155 -20.97 -0.04 -14.59
C ASP A 155 -20.54 -0.23 -16.05
N GLU A 156 -19.26 0.01 -16.34
CA GLU A 156 -18.67 -0.14 -17.67
C GLU A 156 -17.85 -1.43 -17.84
N LEU A 157 -18.02 -2.40 -16.95
CA LEU A 157 -17.29 -3.67 -17.00
C LEU A 157 -17.55 -4.44 -18.32
N HIS A 158 -18.73 -4.26 -18.92
CA HIS A 158 -19.08 -4.79 -20.25
C HIS A 158 -18.23 -4.24 -21.41
N LYS A 159 -17.43 -3.19 -21.16
CA LYS A 159 -16.43 -2.61 -22.07
C LYS A 159 -15.00 -2.87 -21.59
N ASP A 160 -14.82 -3.81 -20.67
CA ASP A 160 -13.56 -4.08 -19.98
C ASP A 160 -13.00 -2.88 -19.21
N LEU A 161 -13.88 -2.00 -18.70
CA LEU A 161 -13.50 -0.82 -17.94
C LEU A 161 -14.08 -0.87 -16.53
N VAL A 162 -13.24 -0.52 -15.55
CA VAL A 162 -13.70 -0.24 -14.18
C VAL A 162 -13.34 1.20 -13.82
N GLU A 163 -14.15 1.81 -12.97
CA GLU A 163 -13.80 3.07 -12.35
C GLU A 163 -13.04 2.79 -11.05
N VAL A 164 -11.91 3.46 -10.87
CA VAL A 164 -11.13 3.43 -9.63
C VAL A 164 -11.13 4.80 -8.98
N ARG A 165 -10.97 4.81 -7.66
CA ARG A 165 -10.85 6.01 -6.85
C ARG A 165 -9.59 6.02 -6.01
N TRP A 166 -9.13 7.23 -5.68
CA TRP A 166 -8.12 7.48 -4.66
C TRP A 166 -8.22 8.88 -4.11
N TYR A 167 -7.69 9.05 -2.90
CA TYR A 167 -7.48 10.37 -2.33
C TYR A 167 -6.20 10.98 -2.89
N ASP A 168 -6.34 12.03 -3.68
CA ASP A 168 -5.23 12.82 -4.18
C ASP A 168 -4.83 13.85 -3.14
N THR A 169 -3.80 13.53 -2.36
CA THR A 169 -3.30 14.41 -1.31
C THR A 169 -2.74 15.72 -1.85
N TYR A 170 -2.26 15.78 -3.10
CA TYR A 170 -1.73 17.05 -3.64
C TYR A 170 -2.85 18.10 -3.81
N TYR A 171 -4.01 17.65 -4.28
CA TYR A 171 -5.20 18.51 -4.48
C TYR A 171 -6.24 18.40 -3.34
N TRP A 172 -5.98 17.60 -2.31
CA TRP A 172 -6.86 17.34 -1.17
C TRP A 172 -8.29 16.91 -1.56
N GLN A 173 -8.43 16.05 -2.57
CA GLN A 173 -9.74 15.63 -3.06
C GLN A 173 -9.73 14.19 -3.55
N ASP A 174 -10.90 13.56 -3.53
CA ASP A 174 -11.11 12.28 -4.20
C ASP A 174 -11.03 12.46 -5.72
N ARG A 175 -10.26 11.60 -6.36
CA ARG A 175 -10.16 11.48 -7.81
C ARG A 175 -10.74 10.15 -8.24
N THR A 176 -11.36 10.15 -9.41
CA THR A 176 -11.72 8.92 -10.10
C THR A 176 -11.04 8.86 -11.47
N TRP A 177 -10.82 7.64 -11.95
CA TRP A 177 -10.30 7.37 -13.28
C TRP A 177 -10.81 6.03 -13.79
N LYS A 178 -10.87 5.86 -15.11
CA LYS A 178 -11.24 4.58 -15.71
C LYS A 178 -9.99 3.79 -16.09
N VAL A 179 -9.99 2.51 -15.78
CA VAL A 179 -8.87 1.60 -16.09
C VAL A 179 -9.38 0.36 -16.80
N ASN A 180 -8.62 -0.10 -17.80
CA ASN A 180 -8.91 -1.34 -18.49
C ASN A 180 -8.61 -2.54 -17.60
N VAL A 181 -9.47 -3.58 -17.62
CA VAL A 181 -9.29 -4.80 -16.84
C VAL A 181 -7.94 -5.49 -17.12
N LYS A 182 -7.44 -5.46 -18.37
CA LYS A 182 -6.11 -6.01 -18.73
C LYS A 182 -4.96 -5.32 -18.00
N ASN A 183 -5.17 -4.10 -17.50
CA ASN A 183 -4.19 -3.30 -16.79
C ASN A 183 -4.29 -3.47 -15.26
N ILE A 184 -5.05 -4.44 -14.78
CA ILE A 184 -5.32 -4.67 -13.35
C ILE A 184 -4.65 -5.94 -12.87
N ARG A 185 -4.12 -5.87 -11.65
CA ARG A 185 -3.70 -7.01 -10.86
C ARG A 185 -4.40 -6.99 -9.50
N ILE A 186 -4.80 -8.16 -9.04
CA ILE A 186 -5.37 -8.34 -7.71
C ILE A 186 -4.22 -8.64 -6.74
N PRO A 187 -4.00 -7.80 -5.72
CA PRO A 187 -3.02 -8.08 -4.70
C PRO A 187 -3.54 -9.18 -3.76
N GLU A 188 -2.68 -10.13 -3.41
CA GLU A 188 -3.01 -11.22 -2.49
C GLU A 188 -2.78 -10.82 -1.02
N ASN A 189 -1.97 -9.77 -0.80
CA ASN A 189 -1.77 -9.12 0.48
C ASN A 189 -2.35 -7.70 0.45
N HIS A 190 -2.89 -7.24 1.58
CA HIS A 190 -3.60 -5.96 1.66
C HIS A 190 -2.86 -4.95 2.52
N PHE A 191 -2.74 -3.72 2.02
CA PHE A 191 -2.28 -2.57 2.77
C PHE A 191 -3.46 -1.63 3.04
N PRO A 192 -3.64 -1.16 4.29
CA PRO A 192 -4.69 -0.22 4.61
C PRO A 192 -4.43 1.13 3.92
N GLU A 193 -5.51 1.86 3.61
CA GLU A 193 -5.46 3.12 2.85
C GLU A 193 -4.58 4.19 3.50
N ASP A 194 -4.55 4.21 4.84
CA ASP A 194 -3.78 5.14 5.67
C ASP A 194 -2.36 4.65 5.96
N ALA A 195 -1.92 3.53 5.36
CA ALA A 195 -0.53 3.10 5.46
C ALA A 195 0.39 4.16 4.84
N ALA A 196 1.35 4.63 5.62
CA ALA A 196 2.34 5.61 5.21
C ALA A 196 3.77 5.08 5.40
N PHE A 197 4.70 5.54 4.56
CA PHE A 197 6.13 5.18 4.63
C PHE A 197 6.84 5.77 5.86
#